data_AF-A0A5K1GZP3-F1
#
_entry.id   AF-A0A5K1GZP3-F1
#
_cell.length_a   1.000
_cell.length_b   1.000
_cell.length_c   1.000
_cell.angle_alpha   90.00
_cell.angle_beta   90.00
_cell.angle_gamma   90.00
#
_symmetry.space_group_name_H-M   'P 1'
#
loop_
_entity.id
_entity.type
_entity.pdbx_description
1 polymer ?
#
loop_
_entity_poly.entity_id
_entity_poly.type
_entity_poly.pdbx_seq_one_letter_code
_entity_poly.pdbx_strand_id
1 'polypeptide(L)'
;VACTPKGGIRFTLQGNAYWLLVYIMNMGGGGDILEVAVMGSETGWITMSHNWGATYQAFSALGGQTLSFRITCRSTKQTLILNNVAPSGWQFGMTYEGDLNFH
;
A
#
# COMPACT_ATOMS: atom_id res chain seq x y z
N VAL A 1 -1.00 21.47 -8.88
CA VAL A 1 -1.91 20.77 -9.82
C VAL A 1 -2.17 19.41 -9.24
N ALA A 2 -3.45 19.01 -9.08
CA ALA A 2 -3.79 17.67 -8.60
C ALA A 2 -3.58 16.65 -9.73
N CYS A 3 -2.99 15.50 -9.42
CA CYS A 3 -2.80 14.42 -10.39
C CYS A 3 -4.09 13.61 -10.51
N THR A 4 -4.56 13.36 -11.74
CA THR A 4 -5.74 12.52 -12.03
C THR A 4 -5.33 11.27 -12.81
N PRO A 5 -4.68 10.29 -12.13
CA PRO A 5 -4.27 9.05 -12.78
C PRO A 5 -5.48 8.23 -13.23
N LYS A 6 -5.27 7.40 -14.26
CA LYS A 6 -6.23 6.36 -14.66
C LYS A 6 -5.95 5.08 -13.87
N GLY A 7 -7.01 4.41 -13.44
CA GLY A 7 -6.92 3.19 -12.62
C GLY A 7 -6.70 3.50 -11.13
N GLY A 8 -6.51 2.44 -10.36
CA GLY A 8 -6.33 2.56 -8.92
C GLY A 8 -4.87 2.65 -8.48
N ILE A 9 -4.68 2.78 -7.17
CA ILE A 9 -3.35 2.85 -6.58
C ILE A 9 -2.63 1.50 -6.76
N ARG A 10 -1.35 1.55 -7.13
CA ARG A 10 -0.53 0.37 -7.40
C ARG A 10 0.52 0.14 -6.32
N PHE A 11 0.75 -1.12 -6.00
CA PHE A 11 1.61 -1.58 -4.91
C PHE A 11 2.58 -2.62 -5.45
N THR A 12 3.86 -2.26 -5.56
CA THR A 12 4.91 -3.25 -5.82
C THR A 12 5.43 -3.79 -4.50
N LEU A 13 5.34 -5.10 -4.33
CA LEU A 13 5.74 -5.77 -3.09
C LEU A 13 7.18 -6.27 -3.21
N GLN A 14 8.01 -5.97 -2.22
CA GLN A 14 9.40 -6.38 -2.12
C GLN A 14 9.71 -6.84 -0.70
N GLY A 15 10.80 -7.59 -0.53
CA GLY A 15 11.26 -8.00 0.79
C GLY A 15 11.48 -9.49 0.92
N ASN A 16 11.20 -10.03 2.10
CA ASN A 16 11.42 -11.43 2.43
C ASN A 16 10.41 -11.92 3.48
N ALA A 17 10.60 -13.14 3.99
CA ALA A 17 9.69 -13.76 4.95
C ALA A 17 9.45 -12.96 6.25
N TYR A 18 10.33 -12.02 6.59
CA TYR A 18 10.30 -11.27 7.86
C TYR A 18 9.87 -9.81 7.71
N TRP A 19 9.99 -9.24 6.51
CA TRP A 19 9.59 -7.86 6.26
C TRP A 19 9.06 -7.65 4.85
N LEU A 20 8.11 -6.73 4.75
CA LEU A 20 7.49 -6.30 3.51
C LEU A 20 7.85 -4.85 3.25
N LEU A 21 8.41 -4.57 2.08
CA LEU A 21 8.59 -3.23 1.54
C LEU A 21 7.58 -3.05 0.40
N VAL A 22 6.89 -1.93 0.40
CA VAL A 22 5.82 -1.64 -0.54
C VAL A 22 6.13 -0.33 -1.22
N TYR A 23 6.27 -0.37 -2.53
CA TYR A 23 6.38 0.82 -3.36
C TYR A 23 4.99 1.22 -3.87
N ILE A 24 4.56 2.43 -3.55
CA ILE A 24 3.23 2.95 -3.86
C ILE A 24 3.32 3.87 -5.08
N MET A 25 2.46 3.61 -6.06
CA MET A 25 2.39 4.33 -7.33
C MET A 25 0.96 4.64 -7.73
N ASN A 26 0.82 5.44 -8.78
CA ASN A 26 -0.47 5.77 -9.40
C ASN A 26 -1.46 6.42 -8.42
N MET A 27 -0.95 7.19 -7.45
CA MET A 27 -1.76 7.90 -6.47
C MET A 27 -2.21 9.26 -7.03
N GLY A 28 -3.53 9.48 -7.03
CA GLY A 28 -4.16 10.73 -7.43
C GLY A 28 -4.22 11.78 -6.31
N GLY A 29 -4.89 12.89 -6.60
CA GLY A 29 -5.08 13.99 -5.64
C GLY A 29 -3.78 14.75 -5.36
N GLY A 30 -3.49 14.94 -4.07
CA GLY A 30 -2.32 15.70 -3.58
C GLY A 30 -0.97 15.01 -3.82
N GLY A 31 -0.97 13.71 -4.15
CA GLY A 31 0.25 12.95 -4.40
C GLY A 31 1.16 12.78 -3.17
N ASP A 32 0.67 13.12 -1.97
CA ASP A 32 1.42 13.12 -0.73
C ASP A 32 0.82 12.18 0.32
N ILE A 33 1.67 11.33 0.89
CA ILE A 33 1.25 10.31 1.84
C ILE A 33 1.62 10.74 3.26
N LEU A 34 0.62 10.70 4.15
CA LEU A 34 0.77 10.93 5.59
C LEU A 34 1.14 9.65 6.33
N GLU A 35 0.35 8.60 6.13
CA GLU A 35 0.45 7.32 6.82
C GLU A 35 0.08 6.20 5.86
N VAL A 36 0.77 5.07 5.98
CA VAL A 36 0.43 3.81 5.32
C VAL A 36 0.34 2.73 6.38
N ALA A 37 -0.69 1.88 6.29
CA ALA A 37 -0.78 0.65 7.05
C ALA A 37 -1.10 -0.53 6.13
N VAL A 38 -0.64 -1.71 6.52
CA VAL A 38 -0.90 -2.98 5.84
C VAL A 38 -1.59 -3.94 6.81
N MET A 39 -2.51 -4.76 6.30
CA MET A 39 -3.18 -5.81 7.05
C MET A 39 -3.15 -7.10 6.23
N GLY A 40 -2.66 -8.19 6.84
CA GLY A 40 -2.82 -9.54 6.33
C GLY A 40 -4.16 -10.13 6.76
N SER A 41 -4.62 -11.18 6.08
CA SER A 41 -5.86 -11.89 6.42
C SER A 41 -5.88 -12.47 7.84
N GLU A 42 -4.71 -12.65 8.47
CA GLU A 42 -4.55 -13.20 9.82
C GLU A 42 -3.96 -12.18 10.80
N THR A 43 -3.86 -10.90 10.42
CA THR A 43 -3.30 -9.83 11.26
C THR A 43 -4.27 -8.68 11.48
N GLY A 44 -3.95 -7.79 12.43
CA GLY A 44 -4.52 -6.44 12.49
C GLY A 44 -3.82 -5.49 11.51
N TRP A 45 -4.22 -4.21 11.53
CA TRP A 45 -3.52 -3.14 10.82
C TRP A 45 -2.15 -2.89 11.43
N ILE A 46 -1.12 -2.96 10.59
CA ILE A 46 0.27 -2.71 10.93
C ILE A 46 0.69 -1.42 10.24
N THR A 47 0.99 -0.39 11.03
CA THR A 47 1.53 0.87 10.49
C THR A 47 2.90 0.61 9.89
N MET A 48 3.10 1.12 8.68
CA MET A 48 4.36 0.99 7.94
C MET A 48 5.25 2.21 8.17
N SER A 49 6.54 1.98 8.34
CA SER A 49 7.55 3.04 8.42
C SER A 49 7.88 3.53 7.02
N HIS A 50 7.92 4.86 6.85
CA HIS A 50 8.46 5.44 5.62
C HIS A 50 9.94 5.08 5.48
N ASN A 51 10.34 4.63 4.29
CA ASN A 51 11.72 4.27 4.00
C ASN A 51 12.36 5.33 3.08
N TRP A 52 12.35 5.15 1.76
CA TRP A 52 12.81 6.17 0.80
C TRP A 52 11.77 6.41 -0.32
N GLY A 53 11.69 7.64 -0.83
CA GLY A 53 10.73 7.97 -1.91
C GLY A 53 9.30 7.60 -1.52
N ALA A 54 8.58 6.86 -2.38
CA ALA A 54 7.24 6.34 -2.10
C ALA A 54 7.25 4.88 -1.60
N THR A 55 8.31 4.47 -0.88
CA THR A 55 8.43 3.13 -0.30
C THR A 55 8.16 3.13 1.21
N TYR A 56 7.44 2.11 1.66
CA TYR A 56 7.02 1.92 3.05
C TYR A 56 7.34 0.50 3.50
N GLN A 57 7.82 0.33 4.73
CA GLN A 57 8.27 -0.94 5.26
C GLN A 57 7.44 -1.38 6.48
N ALA A 58 7.06 -2.66 6.50
CA ALA A 58 6.50 -3.34 7.64
C ALA A 58 7.42 -4.48 8.07
N PHE A 59 7.74 -4.56 9.36
CA PHE A 59 8.50 -5.66 9.96
C PHE A 59 7.54 -6.74 10.44
N SER A 60 6.90 -7.44 9.51
CA SER A 60 5.96 -8.52 9.81
C SER A 60 6.00 -9.61 8.74
N ALA A 61 5.75 -10.85 9.16
CA ALA A 61 5.62 -12.01 8.29
C ALA A 61 4.21 -12.05 7.68
N LEU A 62 4.08 -11.45 6.49
CA LEU A 62 2.81 -11.33 5.76
C LEU A 62 2.68 -12.31 4.58
N GLY A 63 3.69 -13.16 4.37
CA GLY A 63 3.69 -14.16 3.30
C GLY A 63 2.54 -15.15 3.46
N GLY A 64 1.91 -15.55 2.35
CA GLY A 64 0.78 -16.48 2.35
C GLY A 64 -0.57 -15.86 2.74
N GLN A 65 -0.60 -14.57 3.08
CA GLN A 65 -1.81 -13.86 3.48
C GLN A 65 -2.29 -12.91 2.40
N THR A 66 -3.61 -12.74 2.30
CA THR A 66 -4.17 -11.69 1.45
C THR A 66 -3.89 -10.33 2.09
N LEU A 67 -3.39 -9.37 1.32
CA LEU A 67 -2.98 -8.06 1.82
C LEU A 67 -3.99 -6.98 1.49
N SER A 68 -4.30 -6.18 2.50
CA SER A 68 -5.06 -4.95 2.40
C SER A 68 -4.20 -3.75 2.80
N PHE A 69 -4.47 -2.60 2.21
CA PHE A 69 -3.71 -1.38 2.45
C PHE A 69 -4.62 -0.25 2.91
N ARG A 70 -4.12 0.56 3.84
CA ARG A 70 -4.75 1.80 4.25
C ARG A 70 -3.77 2.93 4.00
N ILE A 71 -4.19 3.94 3.24
CA ILE A 71 -3.37 5.10 2.92
C ILE A 71 -4.10 6.35 3.37
N THR A 72 -3.41 7.24 4.08
CA THR A 72 -3.92 8.55 4.44
C THR A 72 -3.16 9.62 3.67
N CYS A 73 -3.89 10.47 2.95
CA CYS A 73 -3.34 11.60 2.21
C CYS A 73 -3.02 12.75 3.18
N ARG A 74 -1.82 13.35 3.05
CA ARG A 74 -1.41 14.43 3.97
C ARG A 74 -2.14 15.75 3.68
N SER A 75 -2.37 16.08 2.41
CA SER A 75 -3.00 17.34 2.00
C SER A 75 -4.51 17.34 2.24
N THR A 76 -5.21 16.27 1.89
CA THR A 76 -6.68 16.20 2.01
C THR A 76 -7.16 15.59 3.33
N LYS A 77 -6.26 14.96 4.10
CA LYS A 77 -6.57 14.15 5.30
C LYS A 77 -7.53 12.98 5.04
N GLN A 78 -7.82 12.67 3.78
CA GLN A 78 -8.64 11.53 3.42
C GLN A 78 -7.87 10.23 3.63
N THR A 79 -8.56 9.21 4.10
CA THR A 79 -8.04 7.86 4.21
C THR A 79 -8.78 6.94 3.25
N LEU A 80 -8.03 6.20 2.44
CA LEU A 80 -8.55 5.12 1.61
C LEU A 80 -8.16 3.77 2.21
N ILE A 81 -9.12 2.85 2.20
CA ILE A 81 -8.91 1.45 2.58
C ILE A 81 -9.12 0.62 1.33
N LEU A 82 -8.08 -0.10 0.94
CA LEU A 82 -8.02 -0.96 -0.22
C LEU A 82 -7.94 -2.40 0.28
N ASN A 83 -9.07 -3.10 0.22
CA ASN A 83 -9.16 -4.46 0.74
C ASN A 83 -8.73 -5.47 -0.31
N ASN A 84 -8.03 -6.52 0.12
CA ASN A 84 -7.69 -7.69 -0.70
C ASN A 84 -6.95 -7.36 -2.01
N VAL A 85 -6.07 -6.36 -1.98
CA VAL A 85 -5.30 -5.89 -3.14
C VAL A 85 -4.36 -6.98 -3.66
N ALA A 86 -3.68 -7.69 -2.75
CA ALA A 86 -2.79 -8.79 -3.12
C ALA A 86 -3.37 -10.12 -2.58
N PRO A 87 -3.62 -11.13 -3.41
CA PRO A 87 -4.14 -12.43 -2.97
C PRO A 87 -3.09 -13.20 -2.17
N SER A 88 -3.48 -14.20 -1.36
CA SER A 88 -2.56 -15.02 -0.54
C SER A 88 -1.34 -15.59 -1.26
N GLY A 89 -1.44 -15.86 -2.56
CA GLY A 89 -0.33 -16.33 -3.41
C GLY A 89 0.57 -15.22 -3.97
N TRP A 90 0.51 -13.99 -3.44
CA TRP A 90 1.32 -12.88 -3.93
C TRP A 90 2.82 -13.16 -3.87
N GLN A 91 3.59 -12.54 -4.77
CA GLN A 91 5.02 -12.77 -4.90
C GLN A 91 5.81 -11.46 -4.80
N PHE A 92 7.02 -11.53 -4.25
CA PHE A 92 7.95 -10.39 -4.28
C PHE A 92 8.33 -10.03 -5.72
N GLY A 93 8.47 -8.75 -6.00
CA GLY A 93 8.71 -8.19 -7.32
C GLY A 93 7.44 -7.93 -8.14
N MET A 94 6.28 -8.43 -7.70
CA MET A 94 5.01 -8.23 -8.40
C MET A 94 4.33 -6.95 -7.98
N THR A 95 3.50 -6.42 -8.89
CA THR A 95 2.69 -5.22 -8.66
C THR A 95 1.21 -5.57 -8.65
N TYR A 96 0.50 -5.06 -7.66
CA TYR A 96 -0.93 -5.25 -7.46
C TYR A 96 -1.65 -3.91 -7.51
N GLU A 97 -2.81 -3.86 -8.15
CA GLU A 97 -3.62 -2.65 -8.27
C GLU A 97 -4.83 -2.77 -7.36
N GLY A 98 -5.09 -1.73 -6.57
CA GLY A 98 -6.31 -1.63 -5.76
C GLY A 98 -7.43 -0.96 -6.53
N ASP A 99 -8.68 -1.09 -6.06
CA ASP A 99 -9.85 -0.59 -6.80
C ASP A 99 -10.15 0.90 -6.64
N LEU A 100 -9.50 1.56 -5.67
CA LEU A 100 -9.75 2.96 -5.32
C LEU A 100 -8.55 3.85 -5.59
N ASN A 101 -8.84 5.14 -5.78
CA ASN A 101 -7.84 6.19 -5.90
C ASN A 101 -8.33 7.48 -5.23
N PHE A 102 -7.38 8.39 -4.96
CA PHE A 102 -7.69 9.74 -4.50
C PHE A 102 -8.03 10.64 -5.71
N HIS A 103 -8.88 11.63 -5.47
CA HIS A 103 -9.37 12.59 -6.47
C HIS A 103 -9.15 14.03 -6.00
#